data_AF-A0A1F9RSH5-F1
#
_entry.id   AF-A0A1F9RSH5-F1
#
_cell.length_a   1.000
_cell.length_b   1.000
_cell.length_c   1.000
_cell.angle_alpha   90.00
_cell.angle_beta   90.00
_cell.angle_gamma   90.00
#
_symmetry.space_group_name_H-M   'P 1'
#
loop_
_entity.id
_entity.type
_entity.pdbx_description
1 polymer ?
#
loop_
_entity_poly.entity_id
_entity_poly.type
_entity_poly.pdbx_seq_one_letter_code
_entity_poly.pdbx_strand_id
1 'polypeptide(L)'
;MTRSLSWLRTADSAWFFLLLLVSPAFILLIASLLFLSCLALSAAWPNEYVILAGTTALGLLLGLGYGWGLTCFHPTRRGGLLLRILFSVLAGALGAKGALNFSLGWVPHQMRPAMLAGLSSMRDGVKETPALWPMPKGARFHAVPHATTKDVQQYPGDVCAQQGALDTTRLRDTGKWGYVGDDKSPCPGRVFIDCTHTDSKGVLWASY
;
A
#
# COMPACT_ATOMS: atom_id res chain seq x y z
N MET A 1 62.80 16.81 -8.48
CA MET A 1 62.41 15.75 -9.43
C MET A 1 60.93 15.45 -9.25
N THR A 2 60.06 16.07 -10.05
CA THR A 2 58.60 15.92 -10.00
C THR A 2 58.15 15.40 -11.35
N ARG A 3 57.88 14.09 -11.46
CA ARG A 3 57.36 13.47 -12.69
C ARG A 3 55.84 13.64 -12.75
N SER A 4 55.39 14.30 -13.81
CA SER A 4 54.00 14.56 -14.18
C SER A 4 53.26 13.26 -14.54
N LEU A 5 52.14 13.00 -13.87
CA LEU A 5 51.20 11.90 -14.10
C LEU A 5 50.01 12.39 -14.96
N SER A 6 50.27 12.77 -16.22
CA SER A 6 49.24 13.29 -17.13
C SER A 6 48.55 12.22 -18.01
N TRP A 7 48.94 10.94 -17.90
CA TRP A 7 48.50 9.89 -18.83
C TRP A 7 47.29 9.05 -18.38
N LEU A 8 46.68 9.35 -17.23
CA LEU A 8 45.56 8.57 -16.67
C LEU A 8 44.15 9.13 -17.00
N ARG A 9 44.02 10.06 -17.96
CA ARG A 9 42.74 10.75 -18.22
C ARG A 9 41.96 10.34 -19.49
N THR A 10 42.42 9.38 -20.28
CA THR A 10 41.83 9.13 -21.61
C THR A 10 41.33 7.71 -21.86
N ALA A 11 41.41 6.79 -20.90
CA ALA A 11 41.01 5.38 -21.11
C ALA A 11 39.61 5.00 -20.57
N ASP A 12 38.94 5.86 -19.79
CA ASP A 12 37.71 5.47 -19.07
C ASP A 12 36.38 5.83 -19.75
N SER A 13 36.39 6.56 -20.87
CA SER A 13 35.14 7.00 -21.51
C SER A 13 34.49 5.96 -22.42
N ALA A 14 35.27 5.04 -23.02
CA ALA A 14 34.74 4.07 -23.98
C ALA A 14 33.84 3.00 -23.34
N TRP A 15 34.15 2.57 -22.10
CA TRP A 15 33.31 1.63 -21.34
C TRP A 15 31.98 2.27 -20.90
N PHE A 16 31.99 3.57 -20.61
CA PHE A 16 30.78 4.32 -20.25
C PHE A 16 29.80 4.41 -21.43
N PHE A 17 30.29 4.60 -22.65
CA PHE A 17 29.44 4.60 -23.86
C PHE A 17 28.94 3.20 -24.22
N LEU A 18 29.70 2.13 -23.93
CA LEU A 18 29.23 0.75 -24.10
C LEU A 18 28.12 0.39 -23.11
N LEU A 19 28.14 0.94 -21.89
CA LEU A 19 27.07 0.81 -20.90
C LEU A 19 25.83 1.65 -21.25
N LEU A 20 26.00 2.81 -21.88
CA LEU A 20 24.88 3.63 -22.39
C LEU A 20 24.26 3.08 -23.68
N LEU A 21 24.97 2.22 -24.41
CA LEU A 21 24.48 1.47 -25.56
C LEU A 21 23.90 0.10 -25.20
N VAL A 22 23.77 -0.21 -23.90
CA VAL A 22 22.83 -1.24 -23.44
C VAL A 22 21.44 -0.78 -23.88
N SER A 23 21.07 -1.27 -25.06
CA SER A 23 20.01 -0.75 -25.91
C SER A 23 18.72 -0.53 -25.12
N PRO A 24 17.92 0.50 -25.45
CA PRO A 24 16.54 0.62 -24.96
C PRO A 24 15.78 -0.71 -25.08
N ALA A 25 16.11 -1.54 -26.07
CA ALA A 25 15.58 -2.89 -26.22
C ALA A 25 15.92 -3.83 -25.05
N PHE A 26 17.11 -3.73 -24.45
CA PHE A 26 17.50 -4.53 -23.29
C PHE A 26 16.77 -4.11 -22.01
N ILE A 27 16.59 -2.80 -21.81
CA ILE A 27 15.79 -2.28 -20.69
C ILE A 27 14.32 -2.73 -20.84
N LEU A 28 13.77 -2.64 -22.06
CA LEU A 28 12.41 -3.12 -22.35
C LEU A 28 12.28 -4.64 -22.18
N LEU A 29 13.31 -5.41 -22.53
CA LEU A 29 13.35 -6.86 -22.33
C LEU A 29 13.31 -7.20 -20.83
N ILE A 30 14.15 -6.56 -20.00
CA ILE A 30 14.14 -6.76 -18.55
C ILE A 30 12.78 -6.38 -17.95
N ALA A 31 12.23 -5.23 -18.32
CA ALA A 31 10.91 -4.80 -17.83
C ALA A 31 9.81 -5.79 -18.21
N SER A 32 9.85 -6.33 -19.43
CA SER A 32 8.89 -7.33 -19.90
C SER A 32 9.00 -8.65 -19.14
N LEU A 33 10.23 -9.12 -18.87
CA LEU A 33 10.48 -10.33 -18.09
C LEU A 33 10.01 -10.19 -16.64
N LEU A 34 10.26 -9.03 -16.01
CA LEU A 34 9.78 -8.74 -14.66
C LEU A 34 8.25 -8.70 -14.62
N PHE A 35 7.60 -8.07 -15.60
CA PHE A 35 6.14 -8.03 -15.69
C PHE A 35 5.53 -9.43 -15.83
N LEU A 36 6.08 -10.26 -16.72
CA LEU A 36 5.65 -11.65 -16.90
C LEU A 36 5.84 -12.48 -15.61
N SER A 37 6.93 -12.27 -14.88
CA SER A 37 7.16 -12.95 -13.60
C SER A 37 6.12 -12.56 -12.53
N CYS A 38 5.78 -11.27 -12.43
CA CYS A 38 4.73 -10.81 -11.51
C CYS A 38 3.35 -11.38 -11.89
N LEU A 39 3.05 -11.47 -13.19
CA LEU A 39 1.79 -12.04 -13.67
C LEU A 39 1.68 -13.55 -13.37
N ALA A 40 2.79 -14.29 -13.51
CA ALA A 40 2.84 -15.70 -13.13
C ALA A 40 2.67 -15.91 -11.62
N LEU A 41 3.30 -15.04 -10.80
CA LEU A 41 3.16 -15.10 -9.35
C LEU A 41 1.73 -14.77 -8.87
N SER A 42 1.06 -13.80 -9.49
CA SER A 42 -0.31 -13.43 -9.11
C SER A 42 -1.33 -14.52 -9.46
N ALA A 43 -1.09 -15.31 -10.52
CA ALA A 43 -1.90 -16.47 -10.86
C ALA A 43 -1.75 -17.63 -9.84
N ALA A 44 -0.56 -17.77 -9.25
CA ALA A 44 -0.29 -18.82 -8.26
C ALA A 44 -0.76 -18.46 -6.84
N TRP A 45 -0.86 -17.16 -6.51
CA TRP A 45 -1.22 -16.68 -5.16
C TRP A 45 -2.18 -15.49 -5.26
N PRO A 46 -3.51 -15.71 -5.24
CA PRO A 46 -4.51 -14.65 -5.36
C PRO A 46 -4.69 -13.88 -4.04
N ASN A 47 -3.60 -13.32 -3.51
CA ASN A 47 -3.64 -12.43 -2.36
C ASN A 47 -3.63 -10.98 -2.84
N GLU A 48 -4.56 -10.17 -2.35
CA GLU A 48 -4.75 -8.76 -2.72
C GLU A 48 -3.47 -7.92 -2.58
N TYR A 49 -2.58 -8.31 -1.65
CA TYR A 49 -1.29 -7.67 -1.41
C TYR A 49 -0.29 -7.81 -2.58
N VAL A 50 -0.34 -8.90 -3.34
CA VAL A 50 0.59 -9.14 -4.48
C VAL A 50 0.26 -8.21 -5.65
N ILE A 51 -1.03 -7.94 -5.86
CA ILE A 51 -1.51 -7.06 -6.94
C ILE A 51 -1.15 -5.60 -6.63
N LEU A 52 -1.29 -5.18 -5.36
CA LEU A 52 -0.96 -3.81 -4.94
C LEU A 52 0.56 -3.53 -5.00
N ALA A 53 1.38 -4.50 -4.59
CA ALA A 53 2.84 -4.38 -4.67
C ALA A 53 3.34 -4.35 -6.13
N GLY A 54 2.76 -5.17 -7.01
CA GLY A 54 3.13 -5.19 -8.44
C GLY A 54 2.79 -3.87 -9.16
N THR A 55 1.61 -3.30 -8.89
CA THR A 55 1.15 -2.06 -9.56
C THR A 55 1.94 -0.83 -9.10
N THR A 56 2.29 -0.75 -7.81
CA THR A 56 3.12 0.35 -7.27
C THR A 56 4.56 0.30 -7.76
N ALA A 57 5.17 -0.89 -7.83
CA ALA A 57 6.51 -1.07 -8.38
C ALA A 57 6.58 -0.68 -9.86
N LEU A 58 5.59 -1.09 -10.66
CA LEU A 58 5.53 -0.72 -12.08
C LEU A 58 5.34 0.79 -12.26
N GLY A 59 4.50 1.43 -11.45
CA GLY A 59 4.30 2.88 -11.47
C GLY A 59 5.59 3.66 -11.15
N LEU A 60 6.35 3.20 -10.15
CA LEU A 60 7.64 3.80 -9.80
C LEU A 60 8.70 3.60 -10.89
N LEU A 61 8.78 2.41 -11.50
CA LEU A 61 9.72 2.15 -12.59
C LEU A 61 9.41 2.98 -13.84
N LEU A 62 8.12 3.11 -14.19
CA LEU A 62 7.69 3.96 -15.29
C LEU A 62 7.93 5.45 -14.97
N GLY A 63 7.67 5.90 -13.74
CA GLY A 63 7.92 7.27 -13.30
C GLY A 63 9.40 7.65 -13.29
N LEU A 64 10.26 6.76 -12.80
CA LEU A 64 11.72 6.98 -12.78
C LEU A 64 12.32 6.92 -14.19
N GLY A 65 11.86 6.00 -15.05
CA GLY A 65 12.24 5.96 -16.46
C GLY A 65 11.82 7.21 -17.23
N TYR A 66 10.63 7.75 -16.95
CA TYR A 66 10.16 9.01 -17.55
C TYR A 66 10.93 10.24 -17.04
N GLY A 67 11.23 10.29 -15.74
CA GLY A 67 11.96 11.40 -15.14
C GLY A 67 13.40 11.52 -15.68
N TRP A 68 14.09 10.38 -15.84
CA TRP A 68 15.46 10.34 -16.34
C TRP A 68 15.57 10.61 -17.84
N GLY A 69 14.57 10.19 -18.63
CA GLY A 69 14.48 10.53 -20.06
C GLY A 69 14.34 12.03 -20.32
N LEU A 70 13.72 12.77 -19.40
CA LEU A 70 13.53 14.22 -19.51
C LEU A 70 14.75 15.04 -19.06
N THR A 71 15.57 14.52 -18.15
CA THR A 71 16.78 15.22 -17.67
C THR A 71 18.02 14.97 -18.53
N CYS A 72 18.08 13.86 -19.27
CA CYS A 72 19.22 13.55 -20.16
C CYS A 72 19.05 14.05 -21.60
N PHE A 73 17.87 14.57 -21.97
CA PHE A 73 17.61 15.06 -23.32
C PHE A 73 17.65 16.60 -23.35
N HIS A 74 18.86 17.16 -23.41
CA HIS A 74 19.04 18.59 -23.66
C HIS A 74 18.54 18.91 -25.10
N PRO A 75 17.49 19.72 -25.28
CA PRO A 75 16.83 19.85 -26.56
C PRO A 75 17.64 20.71 -27.53
N THR A 76 18.30 20.09 -28.50
CA THR A 76 18.63 20.77 -29.76
C THR A 76 17.34 20.97 -30.56
N ARG A 77 16.68 22.10 -30.27
CA ARG A 77 15.69 22.92 -31.01
C ARG A 77 14.68 22.36 -32.04
N ARG A 78 14.64 21.10 -32.46
CA ARG A 78 13.66 20.63 -33.47
C ARG A 78 12.94 19.30 -33.20
N GLY A 79 13.43 18.44 -32.30
CA GLY A 79 12.80 17.13 -32.04
C GLY A 79 11.65 17.12 -31.01
N GLY A 80 11.59 18.08 -30.09
CA GLY A 80 10.67 18.04 -28.95
C GLY A 80 9.22 18.49 -29.21
N LEU A 81 8.95 19.12 -30.35
CA LEU A 81 7.62 19.67 -30.65
C LEU A 81 6.64 18.57 -31.09
N LEU A 82 7.10 17.62 -31.92
CA LEU A 82 6.27 16.51 -32.40
C LEU A 82 5.84 15.58 -31.26
N LEU A 83 6.74 15.29 -30.31
CA LEU A 83 6.41 14.40 -29.19
C LEU A 83 5.41 15.04 -28.22
N ARG A 84 5.51 16.36 -27.98
CA ARG A 84 4.54 17.11 -27.18
C ARG A 84 3.17 17.20 -27.85
N ILE A 85 3.13 17.41 -29.17
CA ILE A 85 1.86 17.40 -29.93
C ILE A 85 1.23 16.01 -29.89
N LEU A 86 2.00 14.95 -30.09
CA LEU A 86 1.49 13.58 -30.02
C LEU A 86 0.90 13.26 -28.64
N PHE A 87 1.56 13.68 -27.55
CA PHE A 87 1.08 13.48 -26.18
C PHE A 87 -0.19 14.27 -25.87
N SER A 88 -0.27 15.53 -26.29
CA SER A 88 -1.46 16.35 -26.11
C SER A 88 -2.65 15.83 -26.92
N VAL A 89 -2.41 15.29 -28.13
CA VAL A 89 -3.45 14.68 -28.96
C VAL A 89 -3.92 13.35 -28.35
N LEU A 90 -3.02 12.52 -27.83
CA LEU A 90 -3.38 11.26 -27.14
C LEU A 90 -4.15 11.52 -25.83
N ALA A 91 -3.71 12.49 -25.02
CA ALA A 91 -4.40 12.88 -23.80
C ALA A 91 -5.78 13.51 -24.10
N GLY A 92 -5.88 14.30 -25.17
CA GLY A 92 -7.13 14.89 -25.63
C GLY A 92 -8.11 13.88 -26.24
N ALA A 93 -7.61 12.90 -27.00
CA ALA A 93 -8.43 11.87 -27.64
C ALA A 93 -9.02 10.86 -26.64
N LEU A 94 -8.34 10.60 -25.52
CA LEU A 94 -8.86 9.71 -24.49
C LEU A 94 -9.93 10.37 -23.63
N GLY A 95 -9.82 11.67 -23.33
CA GLY A 95 -10.78 12.38 -22.48
C GLY A 95 -11.02 11.72 -21.11
N ALA A 96 -11.58 12.47 -20.16
CA ALA A 96 -11.91 11.89 -18.84
C ALA A 96 -12.90 10.70 -18.95
N LYS A 97 -13.72 10.66 -20.01
CA LYS A 97 -14.70 9.58 -20.27
C LYS A 97 -14.07 8.32 -20.87
N GLY A 98 -13.04 8.42 -21.72
CA GLY A 98 -12.39 7.24 -22.31
C GLY A 98 -11.48 6.52 -21.32
N ALA A 99 -10.83 7.26 -20.41
CA ALA A 99 -10.06 6.67 -19.31
C ALA A 99 -10.95 5.82 -18.39
N LEU A 100 -12.15 6.30 -18.04
CA LEU A 100 -13.12 5.54 -17.24
C LEU A 100 -13.68 4.32 -17.96
N ASN A 101 -13.99 4.41 -19.25
CA ASN A 101 -14.47 3.27 -20.03
C ASN A 101 -13.39 2.20 -20.27
N PHE A 102 -12.12 2.60 -20.44
CA PHE A 102 -11.00 1.67 -20.56
C PHE A 102 -10.77 0.90 -19.25
N SER A 103 -10.83 1.57 -18.09
CA SER A 103 -10.70 0.93 -16.78
C SER A 103 -11.88 0.03 -16.42
N LEU A 104 -13.11 0.34 -16.88
CA LEU A 104 -14.30 -0.48 -16.62
C LEU A 104 -14.54 -1.59 -17.66
N GLY A 105 -13.76 -1.63 -18.74
CA GLY A 105 -13.86 -2.66 -19.79
C GLY A 105 -13.53 -4.07 -19.29
N TRP A 106 -12.70 -4.16 -18.25
CA TRP A 106 -12.27 -5.42 -17.63
C TRP A 106 -13.15 -5.87 -16.46
N VAL A 107 -14.10 -5.03 -16.02
CA VAL A 107 -14.98 -5.35 -14.89
C VAL A 107 -16.16 -6.18 -15.39
N PRO A 108 -16.37 -7.39 -14.86
CA PRO A 108 -17.51 -8.24 -15.22
C PRO A 108 -18.83 -7.48 -15.11
N HIS A 109 -19.74 -7.68 -16.07
CA HIS A 109 -20.98 -6.89 -16.19
C HIS A 109 -21.84 -6.87 -14.91
N GLN A 110 -21.75 -7.94 -14.10
CA GLN A 110 -22.44 -8.07 -12.81
C GLN A 110 -21.92 -7.14 -11.70
N MET A 111 -20.69 -6.61 -11.81
CA MET A 111 -20.06 -5.76 -10.78
C MET A 111 -20.12 -4.26 -11.09
N ARG A 112 -20.46 -3.88 -12.34
CA ARG A 112 -20.54 -2.46 -12.75
C ARG A 112 -21.52 -1.62 -11.91
N PRO A 113 -22.73 -2.09 -11.55
CA PRO A 113 -23.66 -1.27 -10.78
C PRO A 113 -23.12 -0.87 -9.40
N ALA A 114 -22.44 -1.79 -8.71
CA ALA A 114 -21.86 -1.55 -7.39
C ALA A 114 -20.69 -0.55 -7.43
N MET A 115 -19.83 -0.67 -8.45
CA MET A 115 -18.72 0.27 -8.63
C MET A 115 -19.19 1.69 -9.00
N LEU A 116 -20.20 1.79 -9.87
CA LEU A 116 -20.78 3.09 -10.23
C LEU A 116 -21.50 3.75 -9.04
N ALA A 117 -22.15 2.95 -8.18
CA ALA A 117 -22.72 3.45 -6.92
C ALA A 117 -21.64 3.99 -5.96
N GLY A 118 -20.51 3.29 -5.84
CA GLY A 118 -19.37 3.74 -5.04
C GLY A 118 -18.74 5.04 -5.55
N LEU A 119 -18.59 5.18 -6.87
CA LEU A 119 -18.04 6.39 -7.49
C LEU A 119 -19.00 7.59 -7.42
N SER A 120 -20.32 7.35 -7.45
CA SER A 120 -21.31 8.41 -7.21
C SER A 120 -21.25 8.90 -5.76
N SER A 121 -21.06 7.99 -4.80
CA SER A 121 -20.89 8.34 -3.38
C SER A 121 -19.63 9.18 -3.10
N MET A 122 -18.55 8.96 -3.85
CA MET A 122 -17.30 9.76 -3.72
C MET A 122 -17.39 11.16 -4.32
N ARG A 123 -18.31 11.41 -5.26
CA ARG A 123 -18.43 12.72 -5.93
C ARG A 123 -19.12 13.77 -5.06
N ASP A 124 -19.96 13.34 -4.13
CA ASP A 124 -20.85 14.25 -3.39
C ASP A 124 -20.30 14.77 -2.05
N GLY A 125 -19.04 14.48 -1.69
CA GLY A 125 -18.40 15.26 -0.63
C GLY A 125 -17.30 14.55 0.14
N VAL A 126 -16.05 14.91 -0.17
CA VAL A 126 -14.99 14.98 0.84
C VAL A 126 -15.28 16.21 1.71
N LYS A 127 -16.23 16.07 2.64
CA LYS A 127 -16.33 16.93 3.81
C LYS A 127 -16.59 16.01 5.00
N GLU A 128 -15.55 15.90 5.82
CA GLU A 128 -15.51 15.20 7.09
C GLU A 128 -15.55 13.67 6.95
N THR A 129 -14.45 13.05 7.36
CA THR A 129 -14.44 11.66 7.82
C THR A 129 -15.70 11.48 8.68
N PRO A 130 -16.61 10.54 8.37
CA PRO A 130 -17.84 10.39 9.15
C PRO A 130 -17.42 10.27 10.61
N ALA A 131 -17.84 11.24 11.42
CA ALA A 131 -17.61 11.23 12.84
C ALA A 131 -18.00 9.84 13.32
N LEU A 132 -17.00 9.14 13.88
CA LEU A 132 -17.12 7.88 14.59
C LEU A 132 -18.50 7.86 15.25
N TRP A 133 -19.42 7.04 14.73
CA TRP A 133 -20.85 7.07 15.05
C TRP A 133 -21.06 7.49 16.51
N PRO A 134 -21.66 8.68 16.79
CA PRO A 134 -21.73 9.20 18.14
C PRO A 134 -22.51 8.19 18.96
N MET A 135 -21.78 7.41 19.76
CA MET A 135 -22.40 6.38 20.53
C MET A 135 -23.32 7.05 21.53
N PRO A 136 -24.58 6.58 21.67
CA PRO A 136 -25.47 7.11 22.66
C PRO A 136 -24.75 7.06 24.01
N LYS A 137 -24.68 8.20 24.71
CA LYS A 137 -24.17 8.21 26.09
C LYS A 137 -25.00 7.21 26.90
N GLY A 138 -24.36 6.13 27.35
CA GLY A 138 -25.02 5.06 28.10
C GLY A 138 -25.38 3.80 27.28
N ALA A 139 -25.09 3.74 25.99
CA ALA A 139 -25.13 2.48 25.25
C ALA A 139 -24.05 1.54 25.82
N ARG A 140 -24.48 0.52 26.56
CA ARG A 140 -23.60 -0.58 26.96
C ARG A 140 -23.41 -1.47 25.75
N PHE A 141 -22.17 -1.65 25.34
CA PHE A 141 -21.86 -2.73 24.40
C PHE A 141 -22.20 -4.04 25.07
N HIS A 142 -23.23 -4.72 24.57
CA HIS A 142 -23.37 -6.14 24.87
C HIS A 142 -22.27 -6.85 24.11
N ALA A 143 -21.30 -7.31 24.89
CA ALA A 143 -20.25 -8.18 24.44
C ALA A 143 -20.90 -9.46 23.89
N VAL A 144 -20.96 -9.61 22.56
CA VAL A 144 -21.40 -10.89 21.99
C VAL A 144 -20.37 -11.93 22.43
N PRO A 145 -20.78 -13.03 23.09
CA PRO A 145 -19.83 -14.06 23.51
C PRO A 145 -19.09 -14.60 22.30
N HIS A 146 -17.77 -14.41 22.26
CA HIS A 146 -16.91 -14.98 21.25
C HIS A 146 -16.31 -16.29 21.77
N ALA A 147 -16.49 -17.37 21.01
CA ALA A 147 -15.83 -18.64 21.33
C ALA A 147 -14.30 -18.46 21.30
N THR A 148 -13.59 -19.19 22.17
CA THR A 148 -12.13 -19.26 22.09
C THR A 148 -11.72 -19.92 20.78
N THR A 149 -10.83 -19.29 20.03
CA THR A 149 -10.31 -19.79 18.76
C THR A 149 -8.78 -19.86 18.78
N LYS A 150 -8.16 -20.20 17.65
CA LYS A 150 -6.71 -20.14 17.51
C LYS A 150 -6.16 -18.71 17.68
N ASP A 151 -6.95 -17.69 17.33
CA ASP A 151 -6.52 -16.28 17.30
C ASP A 151 -7.12 -15.44 18.44
N VAL A 152 -8.15 -15.95 19.12
CA VAL A 152 -8.91 -15.23 20.16
C VAL A 152 -8.98 -16.05 21.45
N GLN A 153 -8.69 -15.40 22.57
CA GLN A 153 -8.78 -15.96 23.91
C GLN A 153 -9.81 -15.18 24.75
N GLN A 154 -10.80 -15.89 25.29
CA GLN A 154 -11.73 -15.29 26.23
C GLN A 154 -11.11 -15.24 27.64
N TYR A 155 -11.29 -14.11 28.31
CA TYR A 155 -10.85 -13.85 29.67
C TYR A 155 -12.06 -13.70 30.62
N PRO A 156 -11.94 -14.15 31.88
CA PRO A 156 -12.94 -13.87 32.90
C PRO A 156 -12.88 -12.39 33.31
N GLY A 157 -13.92 -11.90 33.99
CA GLY A 157 -14.00 -10.51 34.44
C GLY A 157 -12.96 -10.11 35.49
N ASP A 158 -12.28 -11.08 36.10
CA ASP A 158 -11.25 -10.86 37.11
C ASP A 158 -9.92 -10.36 36.53
N VAL A 159 -9.76 -10.38 35.19
CA VAL A 159 -8.66 -9.68 34.49
C VAL A 159 -8.84 -8.15 34.53
N CYS A 160 -10.02 -7.65 34.90
CA CYS A 160 -10.27 -6.23 35.08
C CYS A 160 -9.99 -5.82 36.52
N ALA A 161 -9.12 -4.82 36.71
CA ALA A 161 -8.98 -4.13 37.98
C ALA A 161 -10.25 -3.32 38.32
N GLN A 162 -10.42 -2.93 39.59
CA GLN A 162 -11.64 -2.27 40.09
C GLN A 162 -12.00 -0.96 39.35
N GLN A 163 -11.01 -0.28 38.78
CA GLN A 163 -11.20 0.97 38.02
C GLN A 163 -11.52 0.73 36.54
N GLY A 164 -11.78 -0.51 36.14
CA GLY A 164 -11.97 -0.87 34.74
C GLY A 164 -10.68 -0.83 33.93
N ALA A 165 -9.51 -0.78 34.57
CA ALA A 165 -8.21 -0.99 33.94
C ALA A 165 -7.95 -2.50 33.76
N LEU A 166 -7.14 -2.87 32.77
CA LEU A 166 -6.72 -4.26 32.60
C LEU A 166 -5.61 -4.59 33.61
N ASP A 167 -5.76 -5.66 34.38
CA ASP A 167 -4.73 -6.20 35.28
C ASP A 167 -3.75 -7.04 34.46
N THR A 168 -2.62 -6.44 34.11
CA THR A 168 -1.62 -7.04 33.23
C THR A 168 -0.92 -8.25 33.84
N THR A 169 -0.99 -8.42 35.17
CA THR A 169 -0.41 -9.56 35.88
C THR A 169 -1.21 -10.85 35.68
N ARG A 170 -2.45 -10.73 35.20
CA ARG A 170 -3.36 -11.87 34.93
C ARG A 170 -3.36 -12.29 33.46
N LEU A 171 -2.56 -11.65 32.62
CA LEU A 171 -2.39 -12.02 31.23
C LEU A 171 -1.64 -13.35 31.12
N ARG A 172 -1.97 -14.12 30.08
CA ARG A 172 -1.39 -15.44 29.82
C ARG A 172 -0.24 -15.37 28.80
N ASP A 173 -0.01 -14.19 28.22
CA ASP A 173 1.08 -13.91 27.28
C ASP A 173 1.06 -14.83 26.04
N THR A 174 -0.14 -15.10 25.53
CA THR A 174 -0.32 -16.03 24.40
C THR A 174 -0.06 -15.41 23.03
N GLY A 175 0.04 -14.08 22.94
CA GLY A 175 0.13 -13.33 21.68
C GLY A 175 -1.18 -13.25 20.89
N LYS A 176 -2.29 -13.72 21.46
CA LYS A 176 -3.62 -13.70 20.83
C LYS A 176 -4.39 -12.42 21.14
N TRP A 177 -5.54 -12.25 20.51
CA TRP A 177 -6.52 -11.26 20.93
C TRP A 177 -7.23 -11.73 22.20
N GLY A 178 -7.11 -10.96 23.28
CA GLY A 178 -7.84 -11.15 24.53
C GLY A 178 -9.19 -10.43 24.49
N TYR A 179 -10.23 -11.07 25.04
CA TYR A 179 -11.56 -10.51 25.13
C TYR A 179 -12.21 -10.74 26.50
N VAL A 180 -12.70 -9.68 27.13
CA VAL A 180 -13.47 -9.78 28.39
C VAL A 180 -14.96 -9.91 28.08
N GLY A 181 -15.45 -11.15 28.07
CA GLY A 181 -16.86 -11.45 27.79
C GLY A 181 -17.80 -11.39 29.00
N ASP A 182 -17.29 -11.04 30.18
CA ASP A 182 -18.10 -10.93 31.39
C ASP A 182 -18.73 -9.53 31.50
N ASP A 183 -20.05 -9.46 31.25
CA ASP A 183 -20.87 -8.24 31.34
C ASP A 183 -20.90 -7.62 32.75
N LYS A 184 -20.54 -8.39 33.80
CA LYS A 184 -20.47 -7.90 35.18
C LYS A 184 -19.08 -7.38 35.56
N SER A 185 -18.08 -7.57 34.70
CA SER A 185 -16.73 -7.11 34.97
C SER A 185 -16.66 -5.58 34.99
N PRO A 186 -15.66 -4.99 35.67
CA PRO A 186 -15.38 -3.55 35.56
C PRO A 186 -15.00 -3.06 34.15
N CYS A 187 -14.63 -3.96 33.23
CA CYS A 187 -14.22 -3.62 31.86
C CYS A 187 -14.87 -4.53 30.80
N PRO A 188 -16.22 -4.57 30.72
CA PRO A 188 -16.94 -5.51 29.86
C PRO A 188 -16.71 -5.19 28.38
N GLY A 189 -16.55 -6.22 27.57
CA GLY A 189 -16.33 -6.09 26.13
C GLY A 189 -14.94 -5.55 25.76
N ARG A 190 -14.01 -5.41 26.71
CA ARG A 190 -12.65 -4.97 26.40
C ARG A 190 -11.95 -5.99 25.51
N VAL A 191 -11.37 -5.48 24.42
CA VAL A 191 -10.45 -6.19 23.53
C VAL A 191 -9.04 -5.69 23.84
N PHE A 192 -8.07 -6.59 23.87
CA PHE A 192 -6.65 -6.28 24.07
C PHE A 192 -5.78 -7.32 23.39
N ILE A 193 -4.48 -7.05 23.27
CA ILE A 193 -3.51 -8.07 22.85
C ILE A 193 -2.98 -8.76 24.11
N ASP A 194 -3.14 -10.08 24.21
CA ASP A 194 -2.68 -10.90 25.32
C ASP A 194 -1.15 -11.07 25.27
N CYS A 195 -0.45 -9.99 25.58
CA CYS A 195 0.99 -9.90 25.56
C CYS A 195 1.48 -8.90 26.62
N THR A 196 2.40 -9.36 27.45
CA THR A 196 3.05 -8.58 28.51
C THR A 196 4.31 -7.85 28.03
N HIS A 197 4.72 -8.06 26.78
CA HIS A 197 5.85 -7.38 26.20
C HIS A 197 5.50 -5.93 25.84
N THR A 198 6.53 -5.09 25.78
CA THR A 198 6.43 -3.75 25.22
C THR A 198 6.75 -3.76 23.73
N ASP A 199 6.17 -2.83 22.99
CA ASP A 199 6.55 -2.55 21.60
C ASP A 199 7.90 -1.83 21.51
N SER A 200 8.30 -1.44 20.29
CA SER A 200 9.55 -0.71 20.05
C SER A 200 9.59 0.71 20.64
N LYS A 201 8.46 1.22 21.13
CA LYS A 201 8.33 2.52 21.81
C LYS A 201 8.27 2.37 23.33
N GLY A 202 8.35 1.15 23.86
CA GLY A 202 8.22 0.88 25.29
C GLY A 202 6.77 0.87 25.80
N VAL A 203 5.78 0.81 24.90
CA VAL A 203 4.35 0.75 25.25
C VAL A 203 3.90 -0.70 25.34
N LEU A 204 3.16 -1.05 26.39
CA LEU A 204 2.66 -2.41 26.59
C LEU A 204 1.66 -2.79 25.49
N TRP A 205 1.83 -3.96 24.86
CA TRP A 205 0.91 -4.43 23.82
C TRP A 205 -0.56 -4.50 24.27
N ALA A 206 -0.81 -4.89 25.52
CA ALA A 206 -2.16 -4.98 26.07
C ALA A 206 -2.86 -3.63 26.32
N SER A 207 -2.17 -2.50 26.10
CA SER A 207 -2.73 -1.15 26.31
C SER A 207 -3.29 -0.47 25.05
N TYR A 208 -3.03 -1.05 23.88
CA TYR A 208 -3.59 -0.63 22.59
C TYR A 208 -5.07 -1.02 22.49
#